data_AF-A0A8J2UDI6-F1
#
_entry.id   AF-A0A8J2UDI6-F1
#
_cell.length_a   1.000
_cell.length_b   1.000
_cell.length_c   1.000
_cell.angle_alpha   90.00
_cell.angle_beta   90.00
_cell.angle_gamma   90.00
#
_symmetry.space_group_name_H-M   'P 1'
#
loop_
_entity.id
_entity.type
_entity.pdbx_description
1 polymer ?
#
loop_
_entity_poly.entity_id
_entity_poly.type
_entity_poly.pdbx_seq_one_letter_code
_entity_poly.pdbx_strand_id
1 'polypeptide(L)'
;MTSQTFLQLDLVLHITGFTMMAGFILADFVINRRLTRYLLTDKPRAASVMESVAVFPRLIGIGAALLIVTGIAMVVIFKGVIAQMLWFKIKMLVVLLILLNGGIVLRRNSNRLKSLLQTNDDRHNGNILQVKQRLGVFQGVELLLFLIIFVLSIFKF
;
A
#
# COMPACT_ATOMS: atom_id res chain seq x y z
N MET A 1 19.43 18.88 22.36
CA MET A 1 18.69 19.10 21.09
C MET A 1 17.42 19.86 21.41
N THR A 2 17.12 20.95 20.69
CA THR A 2 15.94 21.79 20.95
C THR A 2 14.68 21.11 20.40
N SER A 3 13.49 21.37 20.96
CA SER A 3 12.22 20.77 20.49
C SER A 3 11.96 20.98 18.99
N GLN A 4 12.55 22.04 18.42
CA GLN A 4 12.49 22.37 17.00
C GLN A 4 13.23 21.36 16.10
N THR A 5 14.36 20.79 16.55
CA THR A 5 15.10 19.80 15.75
C THR A 5 14.38 18.45 15.68
N PHE A 6 13.70 18.04 16.77
CA PHE A 6 12.87 16.83 16.78
C PHE A 6 11.71 16.94 15.79
N LEU A 7 11.05 18.09 15.77
CA LEU A 7 9.92 18.37 14.90
C LEU A 7 10.31 18.37 13.41
N GLN A 8 11.46 18.93 13.06
CA GLN A 8 11.99 18.88 11.70
C GLN A 8 12.33 17.45 11.27
N LEU A 9 12.95 16.67 12.17
CA LEU A 9 13.23 15.24 11.91
C LEU A 9 11.94 14.45 11.69
N ASP A 10 10.93 14.64 12.55
CA ASP A 10 9.65 13.95 12.41
C ASP A 10 8.95 14.30 11.09
N LEU A 11 8.97 15.57 10.69
CA LEU A 11 8.43 16.01 9.40
C LEU A 11 9.16 15.35 8.22
N VAL A 12 10.49 15.32 8.24
CA VAL A 12 11.29 14.68 7.19
C VAL A 12 11.00 13.19 7.13
N LEU A 13 10.97 12.50 8.28
CA LEU A 13 10.68 11.07 8.35
C LEU A 13 9.24 10.76 7.90
N HIS A 14 8.28 11.63 8.22
CA HIS A 14 6.89 11.47 7.80
C HIS A 14 6.71 11.65 6.29
N ILE A 15 7.35 12.67 5.69
CA ILE A 15 7.36 12.85 4.24
C ILE A 15 8.08 11.70 3.54
N THR A 16 9.16 11.20 4.15
CA THR A 16 9.91 10.03 3.63
C THR A 16 9.02 8.78 3.65
N GLY A 17 8.35 8.49 4.77
CA GLY A 17 7.40 7.37 4.87
C GLY A 17 6.27 7.49 3.86
N PHE A 18 5.77 8.70 3.62
CA PHE A 18 4.75 8.96 2.61
C PHE A 18 5.25 8.65 1.19
N THR A 19 6.39 9.21 0.82
CA THR A 19 6.99 9.02 -0.51
C THR A 19 7.34 7.55 -0.76
N MET A 20 7.88 6.87 0.27
CA MET A 20 8.20 5.45 0.23
C MET A 20 6.94 4.59 0.00
N MET A 21 5.88 4.85 0.74
CA MET A 21 4.60 4.15 0.58
C MET A 21 4.00 4.38 -0.81
N ALA A 22 4.05 5.62 -1.32
CA ALA A 22 3.60 5.97 -2.66
C ALA A 22 4.36 5.18 -3.74
N GLY A 23 5.69 5.18 -3.64
CA GLY A 23 6.58 4.50 -4.57
C GLY A 23 6.32 2.99 -4.63
N PHE A 24 6.11 2.36 -3.47
CA PHE A 24 5.83 0.92 -3.43
C PHE A 24 4.44 0.56 -3.95
N ILE A 25 3.42 1.35 -3.67
CA ILE A 25 2.08 1.11 -4.23
C ILE A 25 2.12 1.24 -5.76
N LEU A 26 2.83 2.24 -6.29
CA LEU A 26 3.00 2.41 -7.74
C LEU A 26 3.77 1.23 -8.35
N ALA A 27 4.86 0.79 -7.71
CA ALA A 27 5.63 -0.35 -8.15
C ALA A 27 4.81 -1.65 -8.14
N ASP A 28 4.04 -1.89 -7.07
CA ASP A 28 3.14 -3.03 -6.92
C ASP A 28 2.08 -3.06 -8.04
N PHE A 29 1.49 -1.90 -8.34
CA PHE A 29 0.54 -1.75 -9.44
C PHE A 29 1.16 -2.07 -10.81
N VAL A 30 2.35 -1.53 -11.11
CA VAL A 30 3.04 -1.75 -12.39
C VAL A 30 3.41 -3.23 -12.55
N ILE A 31 3.94 -3.87 -11.50
CA ILE A 31 4.36 -5.27 -11.56
C ILE A 31 3.14 -6.18 -11.65
N ASN A 32 2.06 -5.92 -10.91
CA ASN A 32 0.86 -6.74 -11.00
C ASN A 32 0.19 -6.64 -12.38
N ARG A 33 0.27 -5.47 -13.04
CA ARG A 33 -0.18 -5.31 -14.43
C ARG A 33 0.68 -6.13 -15.41
N ARG A 34 1.98 -6.31 -15.13
CA ARG A 34 2.85 -7.21 -15.89
C ARG A 34 2.54 -8.67 -15.60
N LEU A 35 2.39 -9.06 -14.33
CA LEU A 35 2.01 -10.42 -13.90
C LEU A 35 0.76 -10.90 -14.61
N THR A 36 -0.22 -10.00 -14.74
CA THR A 36 -1.49 -10.23 -15.44
C THR A 36 -1.31 -10.67 -16.90
N ARG A 37 -0.27 -10.21 -17.59
CA ARG A 37 0.00 -10.61 -18.98
C ARG A 37 0.60 -12.02 -19.07
N TYR A 38 1.35 -12.45 -18.07
CA TYR A 38 2.02 -13.77 -18.05
C TYR A 38 1.14 -14.87 -17.44
N LEU A 39 0.14 -14.50 -16.63
CA LEU A 39 -0.75 -15.42 -15.92
C LEU A 39 -1.48 -16.46 -16.82
N LEU A 40 -1.74 -16.12 -18.09
CA LEU A 40 -2.45 -16.99 -19.04
C LEU A 40 -1.55 -17.60 -20.12
N THR A 41 -0.38 -17.02 -20.37
CA THR A 41 0.53 -17.42 -21.45
C THR A 41 1.75 -18.20 -20.96
N ASP A 42 2.21 -17.94 -19.73
CA ASP A 42 3.46 -18.50 -19.20
C ASP A 42 3.39 -18.62 -17.66
N LYS A 43 2.80 -19.73 -17.19
CA LYS A 43 2.63 -20.05 -15.76
C LYS A 43 3.96 -20.01 -14.96
N PRO A 44 5.09 -20.60 -15.42
CA PRO A 44 6.33 -20.55 -14.65
C PRO A 44 6.91 -19.13 -14.56
N ARG A 45 6.77 -18.30 -15.60
CA ARG A 45 7.17 -16.89 -15.56
C ARG A 45 6.23 -16.04 -14.69
N ALA A 46 4.94 -16.37 -14.64
CA ALA A 46 4.01 -15.74 -13.71
C ALA A 46 4.37 -16.06 -12.24
N ALA A 47 4.78 -17.30 -11.95
CA ALA A 47 5.18 -17.70 -10.60
C ALA A 47 6.39 -16.91 -10.08
N SER A 48 7.42 -16.72 -10.91
CA SER A 48 8.62 -15.94 -10.51
C SER A 48 8.32 -14.45 -10.30
N VAL A 49 7.46 -13.86 -11.14
CA VAL A 49 7.02 -12.47 -10.96
C VAL A 49 6.17 -12.32 -9.68
N MET A 50 5.34 -13.31 -9.36
CA MET A 50 4.50 -13.27 -8.16
C MET A 50 5.32 -13.33 -6.86
N GLU A 51 6.46 -14.03 -6.86
CA GLU A 51 7.40 -14.01 -5.73
C GLU A 51 8.00 -12.61 -5.50
N SER A 52 8.28 -11.88 -6.58
CA SER A 52 8.72 -10.48 -6.50
C SER A 52 7.61 -9.57 -5.95
N VAL A 53 6.35 -9.82 -6.29
CA VAL A 53 5.18 -9.05 -5.80
C VAL A 53 4.96 -9.26 -4.30
N ALA A 54 5.28 -10.45 -3.77
CA ALA A 54 5.00 -10.80 -2.37
C ALA A 54 5.75 -9.95 -1.33
N VAL A 55 6.79 -9.23 -1.73
CA VAL A 55 7.60 -8.36 -0.84
C VAL A 55 6.96 -6.97 -0.67
N PHE A 56 6.23 -6.45 -1.66
CA PHE A 56 5.65 -5.10 -1.62
C PHE A 56 4.69 -4.86 -0.45
N PRO A 57 3.78 -5.78 -0.08
CA PRO A 57 2.90 -5.56 1.07
C PRO A 57 3.68 -5.31 2.37
N ARG A 58 4.84 -5.95 2.53
CA ARG A 58 5.72 -5.75 3.69
C ARG A 58 6.39 -4.38 3.63
N LEU A 59 6.88 -3.97 2.47
CA LEU A 59 7.52 -2.66 2.26
C LEU A 59 6.54 -1.49 2.42
N ILE A 60 5.33 -1.63 1.88
CA ILE A 60 4.21 -0.67 2.09
C ILE A 60 3.89 -0.59 3.59
N GLY A 61 3.81 -1.74 4.27
CA GLY A 61 3.60 -1.79 5.72
C GLY A 61 4.67 -1.06 6.54
N ILE A 62 5.95 -1.15 6.14
CA ILE A 62 7.05 -0.42 6.79
C ILE A 62 6.88 1.10 6.59
N GLY A 63 6.58 1.55 5.37
CA GLY A 63 6.34 2.97 5.09
C GLY A 63 5.14 3.53 5.87
N ALA A 64 4.07 2.74 5.98
CA ALA A 64 2.89 3.08 6.76
C ALA A 64 3.16 3.09 8.27
N ALA A 65 3.95 2.16 8.81
CA ALA A 65 4.36 2.18 10.21
C ALA A 65 5.19 3.43 10.53
N LEU A 66 6.14 3.79 9.66
CA LEU A 66 6.93 5.01 9.79
C LEU A 66 6.03 6.26 9.78
N LEU A 67 5.05 6.32 8.89
CA LEU A 67 4.05 7.40 8.84
C LEU A 67 3.25 7.52 10.14
N ILE A 68 2.79 6.40 10.68
CA ILE A 68 1.97 6.38 11.89
C ILE A 68 2.79 6.84 13.09
N VAL A 69 3.99 6.28 13.28
CA VAL A 69 4.87 6.62 14.41
C VAL A 69 5.24 8.11 14.37
N THR A 70 5.67 8.61 13.22
CA THR A 70 6.02 10.04 13.06
C THR A 70 4.82 10.96 13.15
N GLY A 71 3.65 10.54 12.66
CA GLY A 71 2.40 11.28 12.81
C GLY A 71 1.97 11.41 14.28
N ILE A 72 2.06 10.32 15.05
CA ILE A 72 1.78 10.34 16.49
C ILE A 72 2.79 11.23 17.23
N ALA A 73 4.08 11.13 16.90
CA ALA A 73 5.12 11.97 17.49
C ALA A 73 4.83 13.47 17.28
N MET A 74 4.46 13.87 16.06
CA MET A 74 4.04 15.25 15.78
C MET A 74 2.82 15.68 16.58
N VAL A 75 1.82 14.82 16.75
CA VAL A 75 0.63 15.12 17.57
C VAL A 75 1.01 15.39 19.03
N VAL A 76 1.90 14.57 19.60
CA VAL A 76 2.37 14.72 20.98
C VAL A 76 3.16 16.02 21.15
N ILE A 77 4.08 16.32 20.22
CA ILE A 77 4.92 17.53 20.28
C ILE A 77 4.07 18.80 20.14
N PHE A 78 3.08 18.81 19.26
CA PHE A 78 2.17 19.95 19.07
C PHE A 78 1.00 20.01 20.05
N LYS A 79 1.05 19.23 21.15
CA LYS A 79 -0.02 19.19 22.17
C LYS A 79 -1.42 18.95 21.59
N GLY A 80 -1.51 18.16 20.52
CA GLY A 80 -2.79 17.81 19.88
C GLY A 80 -3.35 18.84 18.90
N VAL A 81 -2.72 20.00 18.68
CA VAL A 81 -3.21 21.01 17.71
C VAL A 81 -3.28 20.43 16.29
N ILE A 82 -2.26 19.66 15.89
CA ILE A 82 -2.24 18.96 14.60
C ILE A 82 -3.33 17.89 14.51
N ALA A 83 -3.64 17.20 15.62
CA ALA A 83 -4.69 16.19 15.64
C ALA A 83 -6.08 16.79 15.42
N GLN A 84 -6.28 18.08 15.65
CA GLN A 84 -7.55 18.75 15.38
C GLN A 84 -7.73 19.13 13.90
N MET A 85 -6.64 19.25 13.15
CA MET A 85 -6.69 19.60 11.73
C MET A 85 -7.35 18.48 10.92
N LEU A 86 -8.39 18.84 10.16
CA LEU A 86 -9.20 17.89 9.40
C LEU A 86 -8.34 17.10 8.40
N TRP A 87 -7.40 17.76 7.73
CA TRP A 87 -6.52 17.15 6.73
C TRP A 87 -5.65 16.04 7.34
N PHE A 88 -5.13 16.24 8.56
CA PHE A 88 -4.31 15.26 9.26
C PHE A 88 -5.14 14.04 9.69
N LYS A 89 -6.35 14.26 10.23
CA LYS A 89 -7.27 13.17 10.59
C LYS A 89 -7.62 12.31 9.37
N ILE A 90 -8.01 12.94 8.26
CA ILE A 90 -8.36 12.23 7.03
C ILE A 90 -7.15 11.44 6.52
N LYS A 91 -5.96 12.06 6.45
CA LYS A 91 -4.73 11.39 6.00
C LYS A 91 -4.40 10.15 6.84
N MET A 92 -4.44 10.29 8.17
CA MET A 92 -4.14 9.17 9.08
C MET A 92 -5.18 8.06 8.98
N LEU A 93 -6.47 8.41 8.86
CA LEU A 93 -7.55 7.43 8.69
C LEU A 93 -7.42 6.66 7.38
N VAL A 94 -7.06 7.33 6.28
CA VAL A 94 -6.85 6.66 4.98
C VAL A 94 -5.61 5.77 5.03
N VAL A 95 -4.50 6.19 5.64
CA VAL A 95 -3.31 5.34 5.84
C VAL A 95 -3.67 4.08 6.64
N LEU A 96 -4.47 4.22 7.70
CA LEU A 96 -4.94 3.10 8.49
C LEU A 96 -5.84 2.16 7.68
N LEU A 97 -6.75 2.70 6.87
CA LEU A 97 -7.60 1.92 5.97
C LEU A 97 -6.76 1.15 4.95
N ILE A 98 -5.75 1.78 4.34
CA ILE A 98 -4.84 1.10 3.40
C ILE A 98 -4.11 -0.05 4.11
N LEU A 99 -3.63 0.17 5.34
CA LEU A 99 -2.91 -0.86 6.09
C LEU A 99 -3.81 -2.06 6.45
N LEU A 100 -5.02 -1.79 6.92
CA LEU A 100 -6.00 -2.83 7.28
C LEU A 100 -6.44 -3.61 6.03
N ASN A 101 -6.76 -2.89 4.96
CA ASN A 101 -7.29 -3.50 3.74
C ASN A 101 -6.18 -4.26 2.99
N GLY A 102 -4.99 -3.68 2.88
CA GLY A 102 -3.81 -4.30 2.27
C GLY A 102 -3.33 -5.53 3.03
N GLY A 103 -3.30 -5.47 4.37
CA GLY A 103 -2.90 -6.61 5.19
C GLY A 103 -3.81 -7.83 5.06
N ILE A 104 -5.13 -7.62 4.94
CA ILE A 104 -6.13 -8.69 4.96
C ILE A 104 -6.46 -9.19 3.55
N VAL A 105 -6.77 -8.28 2.62
CA VAL A 105 -7.29 -8.63 1.29
C VAL A 105 -6.16 -9.11 0.37
N LEU A 106 -5.02 -8.42 0.38
CA LEU A 106 -3.91 -8.72 -0.54
C LEU A 106 -3.26 -10.06 -0.19
N ARG A 107 -2.97 -10.32 1.10
CA ARG A 107 -2.43 -11.61 1.55
C ARG A 107 -3.36 -12.78 1.21
N ARG A 108 -4.66 -12.65 1.47
CA ARG A 108 -5.62 -13.73 1.25
C ARG A 108 -5.75 -14.06 -0.24
N ASN A 109 -5.79 -13.04 -1.10
CA ASN A 109 -5.90 -13.23 -2.54
C ASN A 109 -4.58 -13.72 -3.16
N SER A 110 -3.43 -13.24 -2.70
CA SER A 110 -2.11 -13.71 -3.18
C SER A 110 -1.86 -15.17 -2.82
N ASN A 111 -2.25 -15.61 -1.61
CA ASN A 111 -2.14 -17.01 -1.21
C ASN A 111 -3.07 -17.92 -2.02
N ARG A 112 -4.29 -17.47 -2.30
CA ARG A 112 -5.23 -18.18 -3.19
C ARG A 112 -4.72 -18.27 -4.63
N LEU A 113 -4.11 -17.21 -5.14
CA LEU A 113 -3.54 -17.22 -6.48
C LEU A 113 -2.35 -18.19 -6.56
N LYS A 114 -1.52 -18.23 -5.51
CA LYS A 114 -0.40 -19.19 -5.40
C LYS A 114 -0.87 -20.64 -5.36
N SER A 115 -1.91 -20.95 -4.58
CA SER A 115 -2.47 -22.31 -4.57
C SER A 115 -3.05 -22.70 -5.93
N LEU A 116 -3.76 -21.79 -6.60
CA LEU A 116 -4.36 -22.04 -7.91
C LEU A 116 -3.33 -22.20 -9.04
N LEU A 117 -2.15 -21.57 -8.93
CA LEU A 117 -1.06 -21.75 -9.89
C LEU A 117 -0.31 -23.08 -9.69
N GLN A 118 -0.32 -23.64 -8.49
CA GLN A 118 0.31 -24.94 -8.18
C GLN A 118 -0.58 -26.12 -8.58
N THR A 119 -1.90 -25.94 -8.56
CA THR A 119 -2.86 -26.92 -9.08
C THR A 119 -2.97 -26.73 -10.59
N ASN A 120 -2.19 -27.50 -11.37
CA ASN A 120 -2.12 -27.46 -12.85
C ASN A 120 -3.41 -27.97 -13.54
N ASP A 121 -4.57 -27.45 -13.14
CA ASP A 121 -5.87 -27.91 -13.64
C ASP A 121 -6.58 -26.77 -14.37
N ASP A 122 -6.66 -26.88 -15.70
CA ASP A 122 -7.18 -25.82 -16.58
C ASP A 122 -8.69 -25.53 -16.37
N ARG A 123 -9.38 -26.40 -15.62
CA ARG A 123 -10.75 -26.18 -15.14
C ARG A 123 -10.87 -25.00 -14.16
N HIS A 124 -9.76 -24.55 -13.58
CA HIS A 124 -9.73 -23.45 -12.60
C HIS A 124 -9.44 -22.07 -13.20
N ASN A 125 -9.30 -21.96 -14.53
CA ASN A 125 -9.02 -20.68 -15.20
C ASN A 125 -10.08 -19.59 -14.90
N GLY A 126 -11.36 -19.96 -14.69
CA GLY A 126 -12.41 -19.02 -14.28
C GLY A 126 -12.20 -18.44 -12.88
N ASN A 127 -11.72 -19.25 -11.93
CA ASN A 127 -11.42 -18.83 -10.56
C ASN A 127 -10.19 -17.92 -10.50
N ILE A 128 -9.18 -18.20 -11.34
CA ILE A 128 -7.99 -17.36 -11.50
C ILE A 128 -8.38 -15.96 -12.02
N LEU A 129 -9.30 -15.88 -12.99
CA LEU A 129 -9.75 -14.62 -13.56
C LEU A 129 -10.55 -13.76 -12.57
N GLN A 130 -11.41 -14.38 -11.74
CA GLN A 130 -12.14 -13.66 -10.69
C GLN A 130 -11.23 -13.15 -9.58
N VAL A 131 -10.28 -13.95 -9.11
CA VAL A 131 -9.29 -13.53 -8.09
C VAL A 131 -8.44 -12.37 -8.64
N LYS A 132 -8.04 -12.44 -9.92
CA LYS A 132 -7.36 -11.35 -10.63
C LYS A 132 -8.19 -10.06 -10.68
N GLN A 133 -9.47 -10.12 -11.07
CA GLN A 133 -10.31 -8.91 -11.13
C GLN A 133 -10.42 -8.24 -9.76
N ARG A 134 -10.59 -9.03 -8.68
CA ARG A 134 -10.63 -8.50 -7.31
C ARG A 134 -9.31 -7.84 -6.90
N LEU A 135 -8.16 -8.46 -7.23
CA LEU A 135 -6.83 -7.88 -7.00
C LEU A 135 -6.62 -6.57 -7.77
N GLY A 136 -7.04 -6.52 -9.04
CA GLY A 136 -6.89 -5.33 -9.88
C GLY A 136 -7.75 -4.16 -9.41
N VAL A 137 -9.01 -4.41 -9.05
CA VAL A 137 -9.89 -3.38 -8.46
C VAL A 137 -9.33 -2.90 -7.13
N PHE A 138 -8.84 -3.81 -6.29
CA PHE A 138 -8.24 -3.47 -5.00
C PHE A 138 -7.06 -2.52 -5.15
N GLN A 139 -6.08 -2.87 -5.99
CA GLN A 139 -4.92 -2.01 -6.24
C GLN A 139 -5.31 -0.68 -6.90
N GLY A 140 -6.32 -0.69 -7.79
CA GLY A 140 -6.85 0.54 -8.38
C GLY A 140 -7.45 1.48 -7.32
N VAL A 141 -8.22 0.93 -6.38
CA VAL A 141 -8.77 1.68 -5.25
C VAL A 141 -7.66 2.18 -4.32
N GLU A 142 -6.65 1.36 -4.03
CA GLU A 142 -5.51 1.76 -3.20
C GLU A 142 -4.73 2.92 -3.82
N LEU A 143 -4.47 2.85 -5.13
CA LEU A 143 -3.80 3.92 -5.88
C LEU A 143 -4.66 5.20 -5.93
N LEU A 144 -5.99 5.07 -6.08
CA LEU A 144 -6.93 6.19 -6.03
C LEU A 144 -6.94 6.85 -4.63
N LEU A 145 -7.03 6.06 -3.56
CA LEU A 145 -6.96 6.55 -2.19
C LEU A 145 -5.64 7.28 -1.93
N PHE A 146 -4.53 6.74 -2.44
CA PHE A 146 -3.23 7.39 -2.31
C PHE A 146 -3.16 8.72 -3.08
N LEU A 147 -3.72 8.77 -4.29
CA LEU A 147 -3.84 10.01 -5.07
C LEU A 147 -4.64 11.06 -4.29
N ILE A 148 -5.75 10.66 -3.67
CA ILE A 148 -6.56 11.55 -2.83
C ILE A 148 -5.74 12.09 -1.66
N ILE A 149 -4.96 11.25 -0.96
CA ILE A 149 -4.08 11.72 0.13
C ILE A 149 -3.01 12.68 -0.40
N PHE A 150 -2.43 12.40 -1.57
CA PHE A 150 -1.41 13.25 -2.18
C PHE A 150 -1.96 14.63 -2.51
N VAL A 151 -3.13 14.68 -3.15
CA VAL A 151 -3.87 15.91 -3.44
C VAL A 151 -4.21 16.66 -2.16
N LEU A 152 -4.76 15.98 -1.14
CA LEU A 152 -5.03 16.56 0.18
C LEU A 152 -3.77 17.08 0.89
N SER A 153 -2.59 16.50 0.61
CA SER A 153 -1.33 16.98 1.20
C SER A 153 -0.82 18.25 0.53
N ILE A 154 -1.16 18.50 -0.74
CA ILE A 154 -0.82 19.73 -1.46
C ILE A 154 -1.77 20.86 -1.07
N PHE A 155 -3.07 20.58 -1.05
CA PHE A 155 -4.09 21.51 -0.59
C PHE A 155 -4.13 21.51 0.93
N LYS A 156 -3.09 22.11 1.53
CA LYS A 156 -3.00 22.40 2.96
C LYS A 156 -4.16 23.33 3.35
N PHE A 157 -5.32 22.75 3.71
CA PHE A 157 -6.45 23.46 4.32
C PHE A 157 -6.27 23.53 5.83
#